data_AF-A0A922WRW1-F1
#
_entry.id   AF-A0A922WRW1-F1
#
_cell.length_a   1.000
_cell.length_b   1.000
_cell.length_c   1.000
_cell.angle_alpha   90.00
_cell.angle_beta   90.00
_cell.angle_gamma   90.00
#
_symmetry.space_group_name_H-M   'P 1'
#
loop_
_entity.id
_entity.type
_entity.pdbx_description
1 polymer ?
#
loop_
_entity_poly.entity_id
_entity_poly.type
_entity_poly.pdbx_seq_one_letter_code
_entity_poly.pdbx_strand_id
1 'polypeptide(L)'
;MSTSQIVEVPLSAHDKKHIQAYSTGFVGEWVGNALWISGLVAGVIYVVTRNIWAWLIPVGHPDDYSWWILLTAVAIGAWASRSIWVLAYKALRPSRDAETPFERDLAGGVAKVLTADVLRVVEIEEYEDEGEGFLLELGDGRVLAVVSQNFYEFTHDFEIEESEEDNRDAFPQTRIEYRYAPHSGLHLGIRGVGEPLRPLGLVKTDSHHFVRSGRKGPRRFIGAEDGAFYDGTLEEVLARLKYTLKPMPAAQ
;
A
#
# COMPACT_ATOMS: atom_id res chain seq x y z
N MET A 1 -33.85 -5.14 -7.08
CA MET A 1 -32.90 -4.51 -6.13
C MET A 1 -32.07 -5.62 -5.55
N SER A 2 -30.83 -5.77 -6.01
CA SER A 2 -29.90 -6.72 -5.39
C SER A 2 -29.48 -6.17 -4.04
N THR A 3 -29.45 -7.04 -3.02
CA THR A 3 -29.12 -6.63 -1.64
C THR A 3 -27.71 -7.09 -1.35
N SER A 4 -26.79 -6.14 -1.15
CA SER A 4 -25.46 -6.46 -0.64
C SER A 4 -25.59 -7.00 0.79
N GLN A 5 -24.92 -8.11 1.06
CA GLN A 5 -24.89 -8.73 2.40
C GLN A 5 -23.50 -8.54 3.00
N ILE A 6 -23.45 -8.12 4.27
CA ILE A 6 -22.19 -7.97 5.01
C ILE A 6 -22.22 -8.95 6.18
N VAL A 7 -21.24 -9.85 6.22
CA VAL A 7 -21.07 -10.83 7.29
C VAL A 7 -19.72 -10.60 7.97
N GLU A 8 -19.69 -10.70 9.30
CA GLU A 8 -18.44 -10.67 10.06
C GLU A 8 -17.87 -12.08 10.19
N VAL A 9 -16.59 -12.24 9.86
CA VAL A 9 -15.86 -13.50 9.91
C VAL A 9 -14.59 -13.34 10.73
N PRO A 10 -14.12 -14.36 11.47
CA PRO A 10 -12.85 -14.29 12.18
C PRO A 10 -11.67 -14.06 11.22
N LEU A 11 -10.71 -13.23 11.63
CA LEU A 11 -9.46 -13.03 10.88
C LEU A 11 -8.66 -14.32 10.81
N SER A 12 -8.23 -14.67 9.59
CA SER A 12 -7.33 -15.80 9.37
C SER A 12 -5.92 -15.46 9.89
N ALA A 13 -5.05 -16.47 10.04
CA ALA A 13 -3.64 -16.23 10.38
C ALA A 13 -2.92 -15.41 9.29
N HIS A 14 -3.30 -15.60 8.03
CA HIS A 14 -2.80 -14.83 6.90
C HIS A 14 -3.24 -13.36 7.00
N ASP A 15 -4.52 -13.09 7.27
CA ASP A 15 -5.06 -11.73 7.39
C ASP A 15 -4.36 -10.97 8.52
N LYS A 16 -4.16 -11.62 9.67
CA LYS A 16 -3.44 -11.02 10.81
C LYS A 16 -2.02 -10.64 10.45
N LYS A 17 -1.30 -11.53 9.75
CA LYS A 17 0.06 -11.26 9.26
C LYS A 17 0.07 -10.11 8.25
N HIS A 18 -0.91 -10.06 7.36
CA HIS A 18 -1.06 -9.00 6.38
C HIS A 18 -1.31 -7.65 7.07
N ILE A 19 -2.31 -7.53 7.94
CA ILE A 19 -2.58 -6.30 8.71
C ILE A 19 -1.35 -5.89 9.55
N GLN A 20 -0.65 -6.85 10.15
CA GLN A 20 0.57 -6.59 10.92
C GLN A 20 1.73 -6.07 10.05
N ALA A 21 1.81 -6.48 8.78
CA ALA A 21 2.79 -5.92 7.85
C ALA A 21 2.54 -4.42 7.59
N TYR A 22 1.28 -3.98 7.53
CA TYR A 22 0.96 -2.55 7.39
C TYR A 22 1.25 -1.76 8.66
N SER A 23 1.03 -2.35 9.84
CA SER A 23 1.38 -1.69 11.11
C SER A 23 2.90 -1.61 11.34
N THR A 24 3.67 -2.60 10.87
CA THR A 24 5.13 -2.66 11.05
C THR A 24 5.94 -2.04 9.92
N GLY A 25 5.44 -2.03 8.67
CA GLY A 25 6.09 -1.40 7.52
C GLY A 25 6.32 0.09 7.72
N PHE A 26 5.40 0.75 8.44
CA PHE A 26 5.61 2.12 8.92
C PHE A 26 6.87 2.21 9.80
N VAL A 27 7.19 1.26 10.67
CA VAL A 27 8.39 1.35 11.51
C VAL A 27 9.68 1.24 10.69
N GLY A 28 9.70 0.39 9.65
CA GLY A 28 10.88 0.15 8.81
C GLY A 28 11.36 1.39 8.04
N GLU A 29 10.44 2.08 7.36
CA GLU A 29 10.75 3.31 6.61
C GLU A 29 11.28 4.42 7.53
N TRP A 30 10.72 4.51 8.74
CA TRP A 30 11.17 5.48 9.74
C TRP A 30 12.56 5.17 10.29
N VAL A 31 12.87 3.90 10.53
CA VAL A 31 14.24 3.48 10.93
C VAL A 31 15.24 3.81 9.82
N GLY A 32 14.89 3.52 8.55
CA GLY A 32 15.72 3.88 7.39
C GLY A 32 15.99 5.39 7.32
N ASN A 33 14.94 6.20 7.39
CA ASN A 33 15.06 7.66 7.35
C ASN A 33 15.85 8.22 8.55
N ALA A 34 15.66 7.67 9.75
CA ALA A 34 16.40 8.08 10.95
C ALA A 34 17.89 7.76 10.85
N LEU A 35 18.26 6.61 10.29
CA LEU A 35 19.66 6.25 10.04
C LEU A 35 20.30 7.19 9.02
N TRP A 36 19.58 7.54 7.95
CA TRP A 36 20.06 8.46 6.93
C TRP A 36 20.31 9.87 7.48
N ILE A 37 19.36 10.41 8.23
CA ILE A 37 19.50 11.73 8.89
C ILE A 37 20.66 11.70 9.89
N SER A 38 20.82 10.61 10.63
CA SER A 38 21.93 10.42 11.57
C SER A 38 23.29 10.48 10.87
N GLY A 39 23.42 9.82 9.72
CA GLY A 39 24.62 9.88 8.90
C GLY A 39 24.94 11.30 8.43
N LEU A 40 23.93 12.05 7.99
CA LEU A 40 24.09 13.46 7.59
C LEU A 40 24.58 14.34 8.76
N VAL A 41 23.96 14.22 9.93
CA VAL A 41 24.33 14.98 11.12
C VAL A 41 25.76 14.67 11.56
N ALA A 42 26.14 13.38 11.58
CA ALA A 42 27.50 12.96 11.90
C ALA A 42 28.53 13.54 10.91
N GLY A 43 28.22 13.53 9.60
CA GLY A 43 29.06 14.12 8.57
C GLY A 43 29.28 15.63 8.76
N VAL A 44 28.21 16.37 9.07
CA VAL A 44 28.30 17.82 9.36
C VAL A 44 29.17 18.08 10.60
N ILE A 45 28.94 17.34 11.68
CA ILE A 45 29.73 17.48 12.92
C ILE A 45 31.20 17.19 12.66
N TYR A 46 31.53 16.16 11.89
CA TYR A 46 32.91 15.82 11.52
C TYR A 46 33.59 16.96 10.76
N VAL A 47 32.92 17.52 9.73
CA VAL A 47 33.47 18.63 8.93
C VAL A 47 33.71 19.87 9.81
N VAL A 48 32.75 20.24 10.66
CA VAL A 48 32.89 21.39 11.56
C VAL A 48 34.04 21.16 12.55
N THR A 49 34.08 20.00 13.19
CA THR A 49 35.11 19.66 14.18
C THR A 49 36.51 19.65 13.57
N ARG A 50 36.65 19.09 12.36
CA ARG A 50 37.90 19.08 11.60
C ARG A 50 38.38 20.50 11.28
N ASN A 51 37.48 21.37 10.83
CA ASN A 51 37.84 22.76 10.49
C ASN A 51 38.25 23.56 11.74
N ILE A 52 37.53 23.39 12.86
CA ILE A 52 37.90 24.01 14.15
C ILE A 52 39.28 23.52 14.60
N TRP A 53 39.53 22.22 14.52
CA TRP A 53 40.83 21.65 14.90
C TRP A 53 41.99 22.13 14.02
N ALA A 54 41.77 22.23 12.71
CA ALA A 54 42.76 22.78 11.77
C ALA A 54 43.13 24.25 12.09
N TRP A 55 42.20 24.99 12.71
CA TRP A 55 42.47 26.36 13.16
C TRP A 55 43.20 26.41 14.51
N LEU A 56 42.96 25.45 15.40
CA LEU A 56 43.48 25.43 16.76
C LEU A 56 44.88 24.80 16.92
N ILE A 57 45.27 23.81 16.10
CA ILE A 57 46.63 23.26 16.15
C ILE A 57 47.53 24.00 15.15
N PRO A 58 48.62 24.65 15.60
CA PRO A 58 49.64 25.16 14.70
C PRO A 58 50.35 24.01 13.97
N VAL A 59 50.51 24.17 12.65
CA VAL A 59 51.15 23.24 11.72
C VAL A 59 52.50 22.76 12.27
N GLY A 60 52.58 21.51 12.77
CA GLY A 60 53.84 20.98 13.32
C GLY A 60 53.75 19.71 14.19
N HIS A 61 52.57 19.28 14.66
CA HIS A 61 52.42 18.02 15.39
C HIS A 61 51.76 16.93 14.52
N PRO A 62 52.52 15.92 14.05
CA PRO A 62 52.00 14.89 13.19
C PRO A 62 51.23 13.82 13.98
N ASP A 63 50.03 13.52 13.49
CA ASP A 63 49.34 12.23 13.49
C ASP A 63 48.72 11.63 14.77
N ASP A 64 49.19 11.92 15.98
CA ASP A 64 48.73 11.13 17.17
C ASP A 64 47.30 11.43 17.68
N TYR A 65 46.70 12.56 17.30
CA TYR A 65 45.38 12.99 17.83
C TYR A 65 44.21 12.80 16.85
N SER A 66 44.49 12.41 15.61
CA SER A 66 43.49 12.34 14.53
C SER A 66 42.33 11.39 14.83
N TRP A 67 42.61 10.26 15.48
CA TRP A 67 41.62 9.22 15.77
C TRP A 67 40.74 9.55 17.00
N TRP A 68 41.27 10.25 18.01
CA TRP A 68 40.46 10.71 19.15
C TRP A 68 39.41 11.75 18.75
N ILE A 69 39.77 12.62 17.81
CA ILE A 69 38.85 13.60 17.22
C ILE A 69 37.73 12.87 16.47
N LEU A 70 38.08 11.86 15.69
CA LEU A 70 37.11 11.00 15.00
C LEU A 70 36.17 10.31 16.01
N LEU A 71 36.70 9.69 17.06
CA LEU A 71 35.89 9.03 18.10
C LEU A 71 34.95 10.00 18.82
N THR A 72 35.42 11.20 19.15
CA THR A 72 34.61 12.20 19.83
C THR A 72 33.49 12.70 18.90
N ALA A 73 33.79 12.94 17.63
CA ALA A 73 32.78 13.32 16.64
C ALA A 73 31.74 12.22 16.43
N VAL A 74 32.16 10.95 16.36
CA VAL A 74 31.26 9.79 16.26
C VAL A 74 30.39 9.66 17.52
N ALA A 75 30.95 9.84 18.71
CA ALA A 75 30.20 9.76 19.97
C ALA A 75 29.14 10.88 20.09
N ILE A 76 29.50 12.12 19.75
CA ILE A 76 28.56 13.26 19.74
C ILE A 76 27.49 13.05 18.67
N GLY A 77 27.86 12.61 17.47
CA GLY A 77 26.94 12.27 16.40
C GLY A 77 25.93 11.20 16.84
N ALA A 78 26.40 10.09 17.41
CA ALA A 78 25.56 9.01 17.90
C ALA A 78 24.61 9.48 19.02
N TRP A 79 25.08 10.32 19.94
CA TRP A 79 24.26 10.87 21.02
C TRP A 79 23.19 11.84 20.51
N ALA A 80 23.55 12.74 19.58
CA ALA A 80 22.62 13.68 18.95
C ALA A 80 21.55 12.94 18.14
N SER A 81 21.97 11.96 17.34
CA SER A 81 21.08 11.05 16.60
C SER A 81 20.10 10.32 17.49
N ARG A 82 20.58 9.72 18.59
CA ARG A 82 19.69 9.06 19.57
C ARG A 82 18.70 10.04 20.17
N SER A 83 19.12 11.25 20.51
CA SER A 83 18.27 12.27 21.13
C SER A 83 17.18 12.77 20.17
N ILE A 84 17.55 13.05 18.91
CA ILE A 84 16.61 13.39 17.84
C ILE A 84 15.64 12.24 17.61
N TRP A 85 16.12 11.00 17.57
CA TRP A 85 15.27 9.82 17.41
C TRP A 85 14.28 9.67 18.57
N VAL A 86 14.70 9.83 19.83
CA VAL A 86 13.80 9.76 20.99
C VAL A 86 12.74 10.86 20.95
N LEU A 87 13.13 12.09 20.57
CA LEU A 87 12.21 13.22 20.48
C LEU A 87 11.23 13.06 19.31
N ALA A 88 11.73 12.67 18.14
CA ALA A 88 10.91 12.36 16.97
C ALA A 88 9.95 11.21 17.29
N TYR A 89 10.44 10.12 17.86
CA TYR A 89 9.62 8.98 18.29
C TYR A 89 8.56 9.37 19.31
N LYS A 90 8.86 10.28 20.25
CA LYS A 90 7.88 10.78 21.23
C LYS A 90 6.86 11.74 20.62
N ALA A 91 7.29 12.64 19.75
CA ALA A 91 6.43 13.65 19.11
C ALA A 91 5.54 13.05 18.01
N LEU A 92 6.03 12.00 17.35
CA LEU A 92 5.35 11.28 16.27
C LEU A 92 4.68 10.00 16.75
N ARG A 93 4.91 9.59 18.02
CA ARG A 93 4.03 8.60 18.63
C ARG A 93 2.63 9.19 18.50
N PRO A 94 1.70 8.55 17.76
CA PRO A 94 0.30 8.88 17.96
C PRO A 94 0.08 8.85 19.47
N SER A 95 -0.64 9.85 20.00
CA SER A 95 -0.96 9.94 21.43
C SER A 95 -1.26 8.53 21.91
N ARG A 96 -0.62 8.08 22.98
CA ARG A 96 -0.60 6.68 23.43
C ARG A 96 -2.00 6.05 23.63
N ASP A 97 -3.03 6.88 23.57
CA ASP A 97 -4.45 6.57 23.70
C ASP A 97 -5.19 6.44 22.35
N ALA A 98 -4.57 6.80 21.22
CA ALA A 98 -5.12 6.68 19.88
C ALA A 98 -4.62 5.40 19.22
N GLU A 99 -5.23 4.28 19.61
CA GLU A 99 -5.08 2.99 18.93
C GLU A 99 -5.26 3.17 17.42
N THR A 100 -4.27 2.73 16.64
CA THR A 100 -4.32 2.86 15.18
C THR A 100 -5.45 2.00 14.61
N PRO A 101 -6.03 2.34 13.45
CA PRO A 101 -7.08 1.51 12.85
C PRO A 101 -6.67 0.04 12.66
N PHE A 102 -5.41 -0.22 12.32
CA PHE A 102 -4.86 -1.58 12.17
C PHE A 102 -4.76 -2.33 13.50
N GLU A 103 -4.36 -1.65 14.58
CA GLU A 103 -4.34 -2.24 15.92
C GLU A 103 -5.76 -2.60 16.37
N ARG A 104 -6.75 -1.73 16.09
CA ARG A 104 -8.17 -2.02 16.37
C ARG A 104 -8.66 -3.24 15.60
N ASP A 105 -8.30 -3.37 14.32
CA ASP A 105 -8.66 -4.55 13.53
C ASP A 105 -8.03 -5.84 14.08
N LEU A 106 -6.75 -5.79 14.47
CA LEU A 106 -6.06 -6.92 15.08
C LEU A 106 -6.66 -7.30 16.44
N ALA A 107 -7.02 -6.31 17.26
CA ALA A 107 -7.65 -6.51 18.56
C ALA A 107 -9.09 -7.04 18.44
N GLY A 108 -9.85 -6.52 17.47
CA GLY A 108 -11.19 -6.98 17.16
C GLY A 108 -11.22 -8.41 16.59
N GLY A 109 -10.17 -8.81 15.87
CA GLY A 109 -10.03 -10.20 15.42
C GLY A 109 -11.02 -10.60 14.33
N VAL A 110 -11.68 -9.62 13.69
CA VAL A 110 -12.75 -9.84 12.71
C VAL A 110 -12.47 -9.12 11.39
N ALA A 111 -12.91 -9.73 10.29
CA ALA A 111 -13.02 -9.14 8.96
C ALA A 111 -14.49 -9.03 8.58
N LYS A 112 -14.81 -8.12 7.66
CA LYS A 112 -16.11 -8.03 7.00
C LYS A 112 -16.01 -8.61 5.61
N VAL A 113 -16.97 -9.46 5.26
CA VAL A 113 -17.15 -10.00 3.91
C VAL A 113 -18.39 -9.37 3.32
N LEU A 114 -18.18 -8.58 2.27
CA LEU A 114 -19.23 -7.99 1.44
C LEU A 114 -19.50 -8.93 0.27
N THR A 115 -20.70 -9.47 0.19
CA THR A 115 -21.18 -10.19 -1.01
C THR A 115 -21.99 -9.24 -1.86
N ALA A 116 -21.60 -9.08 -3.13
CA ALA A 116 -22.26 -8.17 -4.07
C ALA A 116 -22.34 -8.77 -5.47
N ASP A 117 -23.46 -8.50 -6.16
CA ASP A 117 -23.60 -8.78 -7.58
C ASP A 117 -22.84 -7.72 -8.38
N VAL A 118 -22.10 -8.16 -9.40
CA VAL A 118 -21.36 -7.32 -10.33
C VAL A 118 -22.15 -7.22 -11.63
N LEU A 119 -22.54 -6.00 -11.99
CA LEU A 119 -23.34 -5.72 -13.18
C LEU A 119 -22.47 -5.57 -14.43
N ARG A 120 -21.36 -4.84 -14.30
CA ARG A 120 -20.47 -4.48 -15.40
C ARG A 120 -19.04 -4.43 -14.89
N VAL A 121 -18.11 -4.76 -15.77
CA VAL A 121 -16.68 -4.74 -15.47
C VAL A 121 -15.93 -4.00 -16.56
N VAL A 122 -14.95 -3.21 -16.15
CA VAL A 122 -13.95 -2.61 -17.04
C VAL A 122 -12.58 -3.00 -16.53
N GLU A 123 -11.73 -3.46 -17.43
CA GLU A 123 -10.36 -3.81 -17.11
C GLU A 123 -9.49 -2.56 -17.17
N ILE A 124 -8.58 -2.43 -16.21
CA ILE A 124 -7.60 -1.35 -16.14
C ILE A 124 -6.31 -1.90 -16.75
N GLU A 125 -5.86 -1.27 -17.84
CA GLU A 125 -4.58 -1.58 -18.48
C GLU A 125 -3.48 -1.45 -17.44
N GLU A 126 -2.75 -2.54 -17.25
CA GLU A 126 -1.63 -2.63 -16.32
C GLU A 126 -0.66 -1.48 -16.53
N TYR A 127 -0.29 -0.85 -15.41
CA TYR A 127 0.74 0.16 -15.38
C TYR A 127 1.93 -0.41 -14.61
N GLU A 128 3.07 -0.54 -15.29
CA GLU A 128 4.29 -1.15 -14.72
C GLU A 128 4.05 -2.61 -14.29
N ASP A 129 4.55 -3.03 -13.12
CA ASP A 129 4.46 -4.42 -12.62
C ASP A 129 3.42 -4.53 -11.46
N GLU A 130 2.39 -3.68 -11.45
CA GLU A 130 1.45 -3.56 -10.32
C GLU A 130 0.42 -4.70 -10.25
N GLY A 131 0.27 -5.49 -11.32
CA GLY A 131 -0.84 -6.41 -11.46
C GLY A 131 -1.94 -5.86 -12.37
N GLU A 132 -2.85 -6.74 -12.74
CA GLU A 132 -4.05 -6.32 -13.44
C GLU A 132 -5.02 -5.62 -12.50
N GLY A 133 -5.85 -4.76 -13.09
CA GLY A 133 -6.86 -4.00 -12.36
C GLY A 133 -8.24 -4.11 -12.97
N PHE A 134 -9.27 -3.96 -12.14
CA PHE A 134 -10.66 -3.99 -12.56
C PHE A 134 -11.48 -2.91 -11.85
N LEU A 135 -12.40 -2.31 -12.59
CA LEU A 135 -13.51 -1.52 -12.07
C LEU A 135 -14.79 -2.36 -12.16
N LEU A 136 -15.35 -2.69 -11.00
CA LEU A 136 -16.52 -3.54 -10.85
C LEU A 136 -17.71 -2.69 -10.44
N GLU A 137 -18.70 -2.54 -11.32
CA GLU A 137 -19.95 -1.88 -10.96
C GLU A 137 -20.85 -2.84 -10.20
N LEU A 138 -21.20 -2.47 -8.96
CA LEU A 138 -21.97 -3.30 -8.05
C LEU A 138 -23.47 -3.00 -8.16
N GLY A 139 -24.30 -4.00 -7.85
CA GLY A 139 -25.76 -3.90 -7.89
C GLY A 139 -26.37 -2.84 -6.94
N ASP A 140 -25.58 -2.28 -6.03
CA ASP A 140 -25.98 -1.20 -5.12
C ASP A 140 -25.60 0.21 -5.60
N GLY A 141 -25.11 0.35 -6.83
CA GLY A 141 -24.79 1.64 -7.44
C GLY A 141 -23.44 2.22 -7.03
N ARG A 142 -22.55 1.40 -6.46
CA ARG A 142 -21.15 1.73 -6.20
C ARG A 142 -20.26 1.04 -7.23
N VAL A 143 -19.05 1.55 -7.42
CA VAL A 143 -17.98 0.91 -8.20
C VAL A 143 -16.83 0.55 -7.27
N LEU A 144 -16.40 -0.70 -7.32
CA LEU A 144 -15.23 -1.19 -6.61
C LEU A 144 -14.04 -1.25 -7.58
N ALA A 145 -12.96 -0.55 -7.26
CA ALA A 145 -11.68 -0.68 -7.96
C ALA A 145 -10.77 -1.64 -7.20
N VAL A 146 -10.28 -2.67 -7.89
CA VAL A 146 -9.32 -3.65 -7.34
C VAL A 146 -8.14 -3.78 -8.29
N VAL A 147 -6.94 -3.85 -7.73
CA VAL A 147 -5.70 -4.15 -8.47
C VAL A 147 -4.94 -5.21 -7.68
N SER A 148 -4.48 -6.27 -8.33
CA SER A 148 -3.71 -7.32 -7.67
C SER A 148 -2.86 -8.10 -8.65
N GLN A 149 -1.61 -8.39 -8.25
CA GLN A 149 -0.75 -9.34 -8.95
C GLN A 149 -1.33 -10.76 -8.94
N ASN A 150 -2.18 -11.11 -7.95
CA ASN A 150 -2.82 -12.42 -7.93
C ASN A 150 -3.83 -12.60 -9.08
N PHE A 151 -4.22 -11.53 -9.77
CA PHE A 151 -5.14 -11.63 -10.90
C PHE A 151 -4.50 -12.20 -12.18
N TYR A 152 -3.16 -12.17 -12.32
CA TYR A 152 -2.51 -12.79 -13.48
C TYR A 152 -2.78 -14.29 -13.58
N GLU A 153 -2.99 -14.97 -12.45
CA GLU A 153 -3.32 -16.39 -12.42
C GLU A 153 -4.68 -16.69 -13.09
N PHE A 154 -5.51 -15.67 -13.31
CA PHE A 154 -6.89 -15.82 -13.79
C PHE A 154 -7.13 -15.32 -15.22
N THR A 155 -6.24 -14.51 -15.76
CA THR A 155 -6.45 -13.74 -17.00
C THR A 155 -5.46 -14.07 -18.09
N HIS A 156 -4.23 -14.41 -17.71
CA HIS A 156 -3.25 -14.90 -18.64
C HIS A 156 -3.42 -16.40 -18.71
N ASP A 157 -3.70 -16.91 -19.93
CA ASP A 157 -3.60 -18.31 -20.31
C ASP A 157 -2.17 -18.80 -20.03
N PHE A 158 -1.81 -19.00 -18.76
CA PHE A 158 -0.79 -19.96 -18.41
C PHE A 158 -1.24 -21.26 -19.08
N GLU A 159 -0.34 -21.90 -19.80
CA GLU A 159 -0.56 -23.17 -20.48
C GLU A 159 -0.99 -24.21 -19.44
N ILE A 160 -2.28 -24.20 -19.06
CA ILE A 160 -2.89 -25.18 -18.19
C ILE A 160 -2.93 -26.44 -19.05
N GLU A 161 -2.01 -27.36 -18.76
CA GLU A 161 -2.03 -28.72 -19.30
C GLU A 161 -3.48 -29.26 -19.17
N GLU A 162 -4.04 -29.69 -20.30
CA GLU A 162 -5.45 -30.06 -20.63
C GLU A 162 -6.24 -30.97 -19.64
N SER A 163 -5.78 -31.20 -18.42
CA SER A 163 -6.27 -32.29 -17.57
C SER A 163 -7.17 -31.90 -16.38
N GLU A 164 -7.35 -30.63 -16.03
CA GLU A 164 -8.31 -30.27 -14.97
C GLU A 164 -9.19 -29.08 -15.35
N GLU A 165 -10.45 -29.40 -15.62
CA GLU A 165 -11.58 -28.54 -16.01
C GLU A 165 -12.03 -27.63 -14.86
N ASP A 166 -11.11 -26.89 -14.21
CA ASP A 166 -11.44 -26.02 -13.08
C ASP A 166 -11.62 -24.54 -13.49
N ASN A 167 -12.70 -24.28 -14.22
CA ASN A 167 -13.22 -22.93 -14.50
C ASN A 167 -13.64 -22.14 -13.23
N ARG A 168 -13.36 -22.63 -12.01
CA ARG A 168 -13.71 -21.97 -10.72
C ARG A 168 -12.89 -20.72 -10.42
N ASP A 169 -11.84 -20.46 -11.20
CA ASP A 169 -10.88 -19.40 -10.94
C ASP A 169 -10.99 -18.20 -11.91
N ALA A 170 -11.89 -18.21 -12.89
CA ALA A 170 -12.05 -17.06 -13.79
C ALA A 170 -12.53 -15.81 -13.02
N PHE A 171 -11.64 -14.84 -12.78
CA PHE A 171 -11.97 -13.50 -12.28
C PHE A 171 -11.89 -12.51 -13.46
N PRO A 172 -12.87 -11.61 -13.64
CA PRO A 172 -13.98 -11.27 -12.76
C PRO A 172 -15.23 -12.14 -12.95
N GLN A 173 -16.12 -12.13 -11.95
CA GLN A 173 -17.38 -12.90 -11.95
C GLN A 173 -18.59 -12.01 -11.66
N THR A 174 -19.78 -12.51 -12.03
CA THR A 174 -21.09 -11.88 -11.80
C THR A 174 -21.45 -11.68 -10.32
N ARG A 175 -20.73 -12.34 -9.41
CA ARG A 175 -20.85 -12.13 -7.96
C ARG A 175 -19.48 -12.26 -7.31
N ILE A 176 -19.22 -11.38 -6.35
CA ILE A 176 -17.96 -11.36 -5.61
C ILE A 176 -18.19 -11.41 -4.10
N GLU A 177 -17.19 -11.94 -3.40
CA GLU A 177 -16.98 -11.78 -1.95
C GLU A 177 -15.75 -10.90 -1.74
N TYR A 178 -15.97 -9.67 -1.30
CA TYR A 178 -14.91 -8.72 -0.99
C TYR A 178 -14.68 -8.69 0.52
N ARG A 179 -13.48 -9.09 0.95
CA ARG A 179 -13.10 -9.20 2.35
C ARG A 179 -12.21 -8.03 2.75
N TYR A 180 -12.54 -7.37 3.85
CA TYR A 180 -11.81 -6.20 4.33
C TYR A 180 -11.82 -6.07 5.86
N ALA A 181 -10.87 -5.31 6.38
CA ALA A 181 -10.76 -5.01 7.80
C ALA A 181 -11.66 -3.81 8.17
N PRO A 182 -12.53 -3.92 9.20
CA PRO A 182 -13.62 -2.95 9.41
C PRO A 182 -13.20 -1.55 9.85
N HIS A 183 -12.07 -1.40 10.55
CA HIS A 183 -11.61 -0.11 11.08
C HIS A 183 -10.62 0.57 10.14
N SER A 184 -9.66 -0.17 9.59
CA SER A 184 -8.69 0.36 8.63
C SER A 184 -9.22 0.44 7.21
N GLY A 185 -10.26 -0.32 6.87
CA GLY A 185 -10.72 -0.48 5.50
C GLY A 185 -9.76 -1.30 4.63
N LEU A 186 -8.75 -1.94 5.21
CA LEU A 186 -7.72 -2.67 4.47
C LEU A 186 -8.35 -3.84 3.70
N HIS A 187 -8.05 -3.96 2.42
CA HIS A 187 -8.41 -5.13 1.62
C HIS A 187 -7.66 -6.36 2.12
N LEU A 188 -8.38 -7.46 2.35
CA LEU A 188 -7.82 -8.72 2.83
C LEU A 188 -7.93 -9.84 1.79
N GLY A 189 -8.78 -9.66 0.79
CA GLY A 189 -8.99 -10.62 -0.29
C GLY A 189 -10.26 -10.34 -1.06
N ILE A 190 -10.30 -10.83 -2.29
CA ILE A 190 -11.50 -10.82 -3.12
C ILE A 190 -11.62 -12.20 -3.78
N ARG A 191 -12.84 -12.70 -3.88
CA ARG A 191 -13.13 -13.99 -4.50
C ARG A 191 -14.34 -13.85 -5.42
N GLY A 192 -14.26 -14.42 -6.62
CA GLY A 192 -15.43 -14.67 -7.45
C GLY A 192 -16.23 -15.86 -6.93
N VAL A 193 -17.56 -15.73 -6.86
CA VAL A 193 -18.48 -16.83 -6.48
C VAL A 193 -19.65 -17.01 -7.45
N GLY A 194 -19.55 -16.45 -8.65
CA GLY A 194 -20.61 -16.45 -9.66
C GLY A 194 -20.13 -16.96 -11.01
N GLU A 195 -20.93 -16.72 -12.05
CA GLU A 195 -20.54 -17.01 -13.43
C GLU A 195 -19.45 -16.03 -13.90
N PRO A 196 -18.50 -16.47 -14.73
CA PRO A 196 -17.50 -15.59 -15.34
C PRO A 196 -18.14 -14.38 -16.04
N LEU A 197 -17.55 -13.21 -15.85
CA LEU A 197 -18.07 -11.95 -16.38
C LEU A 197 -17.02 -11.27 -17.25
N ARG A 198 -17.31 -11.18 -18.55
CA ARG A 198 -16.38 -10.56 -19.52
C ARG A 198 -16.30 -9.03 -19.32
N PRO A 199 -15.10 -8.43 -19.27
CA PRO A 199 -14.95 -6.99 -19.27
C PRO A 199 -15.54 -6.34 -20.53
N LEU A 200 -16.17 -5.17 -20.36
CA LEU A 200 -16.74 -4.37 -21.44
C LEU A 200 -15.68 -3.74 -22.35
N GLY A 201 -14.50 -3.51 -21.79
CA GLY A 201 -13.43 -2.77 -22.41
C GLY A 201 -12.25 -2.62 -21.49
N LEU A 202 -11.21 -2.02 -22.04
CA LEU A 202 -9.97 -1.69 -21.37
C LEU A 202 -9.89 -0.17 -21.18
N VAL A 203 -9.46 0.28 -20.01
CA VAL A 203 -9.12 1.69 -19.77
C VAL A 203 -7.63 1.82 -19.55
N LYS A 204 -7.02 2.79 -20.22
CA LYS A 204 -5.63 3.13 -19.96
C LYS A 204 -5.57 4.15 -18.84
N THR A 205 -4.80 3.86 -17.80
CA THR A 205 -4.41 4.88 -16.84
C THR A 205 -3.33 5.77 -17.45
N ASP A 206 -3.57 7.08 -17.43
CA ASP A 206 -2.51 8.06 -17.53
C ASP A 206 -1.70 8.01 -16.23
N SER A 207 -0.51 7.39 -16.31
CA SER A 207 0.64 7.23 -15.38
C SER A 207 0.82 8.16 -14.15
N HIS A 208 0.04 9.22 -13.98
CA HIS A 208 0.12 10.17 -12.88
C HIS A 208 -0.91 9.97 -11.76
N HIS A 209 -1.93 9.12 -11.95
CA HIS A 209 -2.99 8.94 -10.96
C HIS A 209 -2.70 7.85 -9.90
N PHE A 210 -1.84 6.87 -10.21
CA PHE A 210 -1.40 5.82 -9.29
C PHE A 210 -0.16 6.18 -8.48
N VAL A 211 0.40 7.38 -8.67
CA VAL A 211 1.55 7.84 -7.88
C VAL A 211 1.13 7.83 -6.40
N ARG A 212 1.63 6.81 -5.68
CA ARG A 212 1.65 6.65 -4.23
C ARG A 212 1.37 7.99 -3.58
N SER A 213 0.22 8.12 -2.92
CA SER A 213 -0.17 9.33 -2.20
C SER A 213 0.80 9.60 -1.04
N GLY A 214 2.02 10.05 -1.35
CA GLY A 214 3.03 10.53 -0.43
C GLY A 214 2.69 11.90 0.15
N ARG A 215 1.44 12.36 -0.01
CA ARG A 215 0.95 13.62 0.56
C ARG A 215 0.25 13.35 1.89
N LYS A 216 0.82 13.97 2.92
CA LYS A 216 0.40 14.09 4.32
C LYS A 216 -1.05 14.60 4.48
N GLY A 217 -2.03 13.75 4.19
CA GLY A 217 -3.42 13.92 4.60
C GLY A 217 -3.95 12.61 5.21
N PRO A 218 -5.02 12.65 6.02
CA PRO A 218 -5.69 11.42 6.43
C PRO A 218 -6.12 10.69 5.15
N ARG A 219 -5.46 9.55 4.87
CA ARG A 219 -5.77 8.67 3.74
C ARG A 219 -7.25 8.32 3.83
N ARG A 220 -8.09 9.00 3.06
CA ARG A 220 -9.53 8.73 3.07
C ARG A 220 -9.89 7.51 2.25
N PHE A 221 -9.03 7.14 1.30
CA PHE A 221 -9.09 5.88 0.58
C PHE A 221 -7.66 5.46 0.32
N ILE A 222 -7.35 4.24 0.75
CA ILE A 222 -6.13 3.54 0.33
C ILE A 222 -6.26 3.33 -1.20
N GLY A 223 -5.15 3.25 -1.94
CA GLY A 223 -5.15 3.30 -3.41
C GLY A 223 -6.03 2.23 -4.07
N ALA A 224 -6.13 2.24 -5.39
CA ALA A 224 -6.88 1.20 -6.10
C ALA A 224 -6.29 -0.21 -5.87
N GLU A 225 -5.03 -0.31 -5.41
CA GLU A 225 -4.41 -1.54 -4.89
C GLU A 225 -5.11 -2.14 -3.65
N ASP A 226 -5.94 -1.37 -2.92
CA ASP A 226 -6.53 -1.77 -1.65
C ASP A 226 -8.07 -1.76 -1.66
N GLY A 227 -8.70 -1.89 -2.83
CA GLY A 227 -10.15 -2.06 -2.95
C GLY A 227 -10.96 -0.79 -2.68
N ALA A 228 -10.78 0.24 -3.51
CA ALA A 228 -11.45 1.53 -3.34
C ALA A 228 -12.92 1.48 -3.80
N PHE A 229 -13.83 1.95 -2.95
CA PHE A 229 -15.23 2.15 -3.31
C PHE A 229 -15.48 3.57 -3.79
N TYR A 230 -16.25 3.66 -4.87
CA TYR A 230 -16.65 4.88 -5.51
C TYR A 230 -18.18 4.93 -5.60
N ASP A 231 -18.77 6.02 -5.14
CA ASP A 231 -20.20 6.26 -5.37
C ASP A 231 -20.43 6.69 -6.83
N GLY A 232 -21.52 6.19 -7.42
CA GLY A 232 -21.97 6.54 -8.77
C GLY A 232 -21.91 5.36 -9.76
N THR A 233 -22.42 5.59 -10.96
CA THR A 233 -22.34 4.59 -12.05
C THR A 233 -20.92 4.45 -12.56
N LEU A 234 -20.65 3.35 -13.27
CA LEU A 234 -19.36 3.12 -13.92
C LEU A 234 -18.93 4.30 -14.81
N GLU A 235 -19.85 4.88 -15.58
CA GLU A 235 -19.58 6.04 -16.44
C GLU A 235 -19.16 7.29 -15.64
N GLU A 236 -19.84 7.56 -14.54
CA GLU A 236 -19.52 8.69 -13.66
C GLU A 236 -18.14 8.53 -13.04
N VAL A 237 -17.80 7.30 -12.63
CA VAL A 237 -16.49 6.97 -12.07
C VAL A 237 -15.41 7.09 -13.13
N LEU A 238 -15.61 6.53 -14.32
CA LEU A 238 -14.69 6.67 -15.45
C LEU A 238 -14.44 8.14 -15.81
N ALA A 239 -15.50 8.95 -15.90
CA ALA A 239 -15.39 10.37 -16.17
C ALA A 239 -14.63 11.12 -15.05
N ARG A 240 -14.89 10.79 -13.78
CA ARG A 240 -14.19 11.38 -12.63
C ARG A 240 -12.70 11.03 -12.61
N LEU A 241 -12.37 9.79 -12.96
CA LEU A 241 -11.00 9.31 -13.09
C LEU A 241 -10.33 9.71 -14.41
N LYS A 242 -11.07 10.37 -15.31
CA LYS A 242 -10.63 10.76 -16.66
C LYS A 242 -10.19 9.57 -17.53
N TYR A 243 -10.75 8.40 -17.27
CA TYR A 243 -10.46 7.19 -18.03
C TYR A 243 -11.26 7.18 -19.33
N THR A 244 -10.60 6.78 -20.41
CA THR A 244 -11.24 6.59 -21.73
C THR A 244 -11.41 5.10 -21.98
N LEU A 245 -12.65 4.64 -22.04
CA LEU A 245 -12.99 3.25 -22.33
C LEU A 245 -12.67 2.92 -23.79
N LYS A 246 -11.80 1.93 -23.99
CA LYS A 246 -11.55 1.31 -25.29
C LYS A 246 -12.32 -0.02 -25.34
N PRO A 247 -13.10 -0.29 -26.40
CA PRO A 247 -13.77 -1.58 -26.52
C PRO A 247 -12.75 -2.72 -26.58
N MET A 248 -13.06 -3.84 -25.94
CA MET A 248 -12.27 -5.07 -26.06
C MET A 248 -12.25 -5.53 -27.53
N PRO A 249 -11.12 -6.03 -28.06
CA PRO A 249 -11.10 -6.68 -29.37
C PRO A 249 -12.11 -7.84 -29.38
N ALA A 250 -12.80 -8.01 -30.51
CA ALA A 250 -13.68 -9.15 -30.70
C ALA A 250 -12.85 -10.44 -30.53
N ALA A 251 -13.36 -11.39 -29.74
CA ALA A 251 -12.74 -12.71 -29.66
C ALA A 251 -12.79 -13.32 -31.07
N GLN A 252 -11.63 -13.65 -31.62
CA GLN A 252 -11.50 -14.27 -32.94
C GLN A 252 -11.80 -15.77 -32.86
#